data_AF-A0A855XQF2-F1
#
_entry.id   AF-A0A855XQF2-F1
#
_cell.length_a   1.000
_cell.length_b   1.000
_cell.length_c   1.000
_cell.angle_alpha   90.00
_cell.angle_beta   90.00
_cell.angle_gamma   90.00
#
_symmetry.space_group_name_H-M   'P 1'
#
loop_
_entity.id
_entity.type
_entity.pdbx_description
1 polymer ?
#
loop_
_entity_poly.entity_id
_entity_poly.type
_entity_poly.pdbx_seq_one_letter_code
_entity_poly.pdbx_strand_id
1 'polypeptide(L)'
;METLPKLKQHYIPVDLLRSQDETIDIADSFKGRVGDINSYLKLWVYSNGLAQDIRNWRVLFFGTDPEHNDFRVYLTMADDQKLDQQRIGRVTLYFPDNVFQ
;
A
#
# COMPACT_ATOMS: atom_id res chain seq x y z
N MET A 1 -22.50 -3.07 0.88
CA MET A 1 -21.49 -2.27 0.16
C MET A 1 -21.05 -1.14 1.07
N GLU A 2 -19.77 -1.05 1.39
CA GLU A 2 -19.23 0.10 2.13
C GLU A 2 -19.10 1.32 1.21
N THR A 3 -19.32 2.52 1.74
CA THR A 3 -19.25 3.76 0.97
C THR A 3 -17.80 4.19 0.76
N LEU A 4 -17.51 4.78 -0.42
CA LEU A 4 -16.20 5.34 -0.79
C LEU A 4 -15.52 6.17 0.33
N PRO A 5 -16.23 7.04 1.09
CA PRO A 5 -15.63 7.81 2.17
C PRO A 5 -15.14 6.94 3.35
N LYS A 6 -15.83 5.85 3.68
CA LYS A 6 -15.40 4.93 4.76
C LYS A 6 -14.20 4.09 4.34
N LEU A 7 -14.12 3.70 3.07
CA LEU A 7 -12.96 2.97 2.56
C LEU A 7 -11.71 3.83 2.55
N LYS A 8 -11.81 5.12 2.22
CA LYS A 8 -10.70 6.08 2.31
C LYS A 8 -10.20 6.33 3.73
N GLN A 9 -10.97 5.98 4.76
CA GLN A 9 -10.52 6.02 6.16
C GLN A 9 -9.64 4.82 6.55
N HIS A 10 -9.63 3.77 5.73
CA HIS A 10 -8.95 2.51 6.02
C HIS A 10 -7.90 2.12 4.97
N TYR A 11 -8.01 2.66 3.75
CA TYR A 11 -7.17 2.34 2.60
C TYR A 11 -6.69 3.60 1.89
N ILE A 12 -5.44 3.57 1.46
CA ILE A 12 -4.85 4.55 0.56
C ILE A 12 -5.40 4.28 -0.85
N PRO A 13 -6.13 5.23 -1.46
CA PRO A 13 -6.69 5.05 -2.79
C PRO A 13 -5.60 5.20 -3.86
N VAL A 14 -5.49 4.21 -4.74
CA VAL A 14 -4.57 4.23 -5.89
C VAL A 14 -5.39 4.10 -7.17
N ASP A 15 -5.58 5.23 -7.86
CA ASP A 15 -6.23 5.27 -9.17
C ASP A 15 -5.17 5.18 -10.27
N LEU A 16 -5.16 4.05 -10.99
CA LEU A 16 -4.14 3.76 -12.01
C LEU A 16 -4.23 4.67 -13.25
N LEU A 17 -5.34 5.38 -13.44
CA LEU A 17 -5.52 6.30 -14.57
C LEU A 17 -5.26 7.76 -14.19
N ARG A 18 -5.06 8.03 -12.90
CA ARG A 18 -4.68 9.36 -12.44
C ARG A 18 -3.20 9.58 -12.77
N SER A 19 -2.83 10.82 -13.12
CA SER A 19 -1.48 11.14 -13.62
C SER A 19 -0.38 10.62 -12.68
N GLN A 20 0.73 10.15 -13.25
CA GLN A 20 1.91 9.69 -12.51
C GLN A 20 2.60 10.81 -11.71
N ASP A 21 2.22 12.08 -11.94
CA ASP A 21 2.74 13.24 -11.20
C ASP A 21 2.04 13.47 -9.85
N GLU A 22 1.05 12.65 -9.48
CA GLU A 22 0.40 12.76 -8.19
C GLU A 22 1.17 11.98 -7.11
N THR A 23 1.99 12.69 -6.35
CA THR A 23 2.48 12.21 -5.05
C THR A 23 1.27 12.02 -4.13
N ILE A 24 1.07 10.80 -3.64
CA ILE A 24 0.10 10.51 -2.59
C ILE A 24 0.81 10.72 -1.25
N ASP A 25 0.37 11.71 -0.47
CA ASP A 25 0.82 11.84 0.91
C ASP A 25 0.18 10.74 1.77
N ILE A 26 1.04 9.95 2.42
CA ILE A 26 0.65 8.83 3.27
C ILE A 26 1.02 9.05 4.74
N ALA A 27 1.49 10.25 5.14
CA ALA A 27 1.98 10.54 6.48
C ALA A 27 0.94 10.28 7.60
N ASP A 28 -0.35 10.43 7.27
CA ASP A 28 -1.47 10.11 8.17
C ASP A 28 -1.84 8.63 8.17
N SER A 29 -1.50 7.90 7.11
CA SER A 29 -1.83 6.49 6.93
C SER A 29 -0.72 5.54 7.40
N PHE A 30 0.52 6.03 7.47
CA PHE A 30 1.68 5.22 7.79
C PHE A 30 2.78 6.05 8.45
N LYS A 31 3.36 5.48 9.51
CA LYS A 31 4.56 6.00 10.18
C LYS A 31 5.47 4.81 10.48
N GLY A 32 6.41 4.54 9.58
CA GLY A 32 7.43 3.51 9.79
C GLY A 32 8.29 3.87 10.99
N ARG A 33 8.46 2.91 11.91
CA ARG A 33 9.35 3.08 13.07
C ARG A 33 10.52 2.10 12.96
N VAL A 34 11.67 2.54 13.44
CA VAL A 34 12.86 1.69 13.54
C VAL A 34 12.52 0.48 14.42
N GLY A 35 12.78 -0.72 13.88
CA GLY A 35 12.52 -1.98 14.58
C GLY A 35 11.06 -2.46 14.56
N ASP A 36 10.15 -1.83 13.79
CA ASP A 36 8.79 -2.36 13.60
C ASP A 36 8.84 -3.64 12.75
N ILE A 37 8.50 -4.77 13.37
CA ILE A 37 8.38 -6.08 12.71
C ILE A 37 7.00 -6.32 12.06
N ASN A 38 6.04 -5.42 12.27
CA ASN A 38 4.64 -5.58 11.81
C ASN A 38 4.11 -4.33 11.10
N SER A 39 4.99 -3.56 10.45
CA SER A 39 4.58 -2.42 9.65
C SER A 39 3.80 -2.88 8.40
N TYR A 40 2.72 -2.17 8.07
CA TYR A 40 1.95 -2.44 6.85
C TYR A 40 1.32 -1.17 6.24
N LEU A 41 0.97 -1.27 4.96
CA LEU A 41 0.11 -0.33 4.24
C LEU A 41 -1.17 -1.01 3.79
N LYS A 42 -2.27 -0.28 3.75
CA LYS A 42 -3.52 -0.76 3.16
C LYS A 42 -3.79 0.01 1.88
N LEU A 43 -3.86 -0.70 0.75
CA LEU A 43 -4.14 -0.09 -0.55
C LEU A 43 -5.52 -0.48 -1.06
N TRP A 44 -6.17 0.47 -1.71
CA TRP A 44 -7.31 0.20 -2.58
C TRP A 44 -7.00 0.66 -4.00
N VAL A 45 -6.71 -0.33 -4.86
CA VAL A 45 -6.36 -0.14 -6.27
C VAL A 45 -7.62 -0.18 -7.14
N TYR A 46 -7.81 0.86 -7.94
CA TYR A 46 -8.91 0.96 -8.89
C TYR A 46 -8.46 1.74 -10.14
N SER A 47 -9.32 1.77 -11.16
CA SER A 47 -9.07 2.47 -12.42
C SER A 47 -10.38 3.08 -12.89
N ASN A 48 -10.48 4.42 -12.93
CA ASN A 48 -11.72 5.14 -13.28
C ASN A 48 -12.96 4.62 -12.52
N GLY A 49 -12.82 4.44 -11.19
CA GLY A 49 -13.86 3.91 -10.31
C GLY A 49 -14.11 2.40 -10.39
N LEU A 50 -13.44 1.67 -11.28
CA LEU A 50 -13.56 0.21 -11.42
C LEU A 50 -12.47 -0.51 -10.62
N ALA A 51 -12.90 -1.45 -9.77
CA ALA A 51 -12.00 -2.28 -8.97
C ALA A 51 -11.08 -3.13 -9.87
N GLN A 52 -9.85 -3.34 -9.42
CA GLN A 52 -8.84 -4.13 -10.14
C GLN A 52 -8.58 -5.46 -9.43
N ASP A 53 -8.48 -6.56 -10.18
CA ASP A 53 -8.03 -7.84 -9.65
C ASP A 53 -6.50 -7.87 -9.58
N ILE A 54 -5.96 -7.91 -8.36
CA ILE A 54 -4.52 -7.73 -8.11
C ILE A 54 -3.83 -9.01 -7.62
N ARG A 55 -4.46 -10.17 -7.71
CA ARG A 55 -3.93 -11.44 -7.16
C ARG A 55 -2.58 -11.89 -7.72
N ASN A 56 -2.23 -11.45 -8.92
CA ASN A 56 -0.98 -11.81 -9.59
C ASN A 56 0.05 -10.67 -9.60
N TRP A 57 -0.19 -9.62 -8.81
CA TRP A 57 0.67 -8.47 -8.76
C TRP A 57 1.84 -8.69 -7.79
N ARG A 58 2.86 -7.86 -7.95
CA ARG A 58 3.93 -7.69 -6.96
C ARG A 58 4.08 -6.20 -6.71
N VAL A 59 4.15 -5.81 -5.45
CA VAL A 59 4.37 -4.42 -5.08
C VAL A 59 5.82 -4.25 -4.67
N LEU A 60 6.49 -3.30 -5.32
CA LEU A 60 7.86 -2.93 -5.04
C LEU A 60 7.89 -1.65 -4.22
N PHE A 61 8.56 -1.69 -3.07
CA PHE A 61 8.91 -0.51 -2.30
C PHE A 61 10.40 -0.25 -2.47
N PHE A 62 10.75 0.99 -2.81
CA PHE A 62 12.13 1.38 -3.06
C PHE A 62 12.31 2.85 -2.72
N GLY A 63 13.56 3.23 -2.46
CA GLY A 63 13.92 4.59 -2.13
C GLY A 63 15.39 4.68 -1.77
N THR A 64 15.77 5.82 -1.20
CA THR A 64 17.10 6.10 -0.70
C THR A 64 16.97 6.41 0.78
N ASP A 65 17.78 5.77 1.62
CA ASP A 65 17.78 5.99 3.07
C ASP A 65 18.52 7.31 3.43
N PRO A 66 18.46 7.76 4.71
CA PRO A 66 19.18 8.97 5.14
C PRO A 66 20.71 8.90 4.99
N GLU A 67 21.29 7.70 4.89
CA GLU A 67 22.72 7.47 4.65
C GLU A 67 23.08 7.45 3.16
N HIS A 68 22.10 7.70 2.28
CA HIS A 68 22.22 7.70 0.82
C HIS A 68 22.42 6.31 0.20
N ASN A 69 22.01 5.24 0.89
CA ASN A 69 21.95 3.91 0.29
C ASN A 69 20.59 3.69 -0.38
N ASP A 70 20.63 3.23 -1.62
CA ASP A 70 19.42 2.79 -2.32
C ASP A 70 18.96 1.44 -1.80
N PHE A 71 17.66 1.29 -1.61
CA PHE A 71 17.05 0.02 -1.24
C PHE A 71 15.86 -0.32 -2.14
N ARG A 72 15.58 -1.62 -2.24
CA ARG A 72 14.45 -2.16 -2.97
C ARG A 72 13.99 -3.45 -2.33
N VAL A 73 12.71 -3.51 -1.98
CA VAL A 73 12.08 -4.69 -1.39
C VAL A 73 10.72 -4.95 -1.99
N TYR A 74 10.36 -6.23 -2.13
CA TYR A 74 8.99 -6.61 -2.45
C TYR A 74 8.18 -6.69 -1.16
N LEU A 75 6.99 -6.09 -1.17
CA LEU A 75 6.06 -6.16 -0.05
C LEU A 75 5.25 -7.46 -0.13
N THR A 76 4.95 -8.03 1.03
CA THR A 76 4.09 -9.21 1.12
C THR A 76 2.64 -8.79 1.03
N MET A 77 1.95 -9.22 -0.04
CA MET A 77 0.53 -8.97 -0.24
C MET A 77 -0.31 -10.01 0.50
N ALA A 78 -1.21 -9.58 1.37
CA ALA A 78 -2.14 -10.44 2.09
C ALA A 78 -3.57 -9.88 2.05
N ASP A 79 -4.55 -10.76 2.16
CA ASP A 79 -5.97 -10.44 2.32
C ASP A 79 -6.55 -10.96 3.65
N ASP A 80 -5.75 -10.88 4.71
CA ASP A 80 -6.06 -11.40 6.03
C ASP A 80 -6.79 -10.39 6.94
N GLN A 81 -6.96 -9.14 6.51
CA GLN A 81 -7.73 -8.13 7.24
C GLN A 81 -9.21 -8.14 6.83
N LYS A 82 -10.08 -7.74 7.78
CA LYS A 82 -11.55 -7.82 7.67
C LYS A 82 -12.19 -7.27 6.38
N LEU A 83 -11.52 -6.35 5.68
CA LEU A 83 -12.03 -5.69 4.47
C LEU A 83 -11.15 -5.92 3.23
N ASP A 84 -10.10 -6.72 3.36
CA ASP A 84 -9.22 -7.04 2.25
C ASP A 84 -9.90 -8.02 1.31
N GLN A 85 -9.67 -7.81 0.02
CA GLN A 85 -10.17 -8.67 -1.03
C GLN A 85 -9.42 -8.31 -2.32
N GLN A 86 -8.38 -9.09 -2.65
CA GLN A 86 -7.51 -8.83 -3.79
C GLN A 86 -8.25 -8.85 -5.13
N ARG A 87 -9.37 -9.57 -5.24
CA ARG A 87 -10.23 -9.58 -6.45
C ARG A 87 -10.87 -8.22 -6.76
N ILE A 88 -10.94 -7.33 -5.76
CA ILE A 88 -11.50 -5.98 -5.90
C ILE A 88 -10.49 -4.89 -5.51
N GLY A 89 -9.19 -5.22 -5.53
CA GLY A 89 -8.11 -4.26 -5.37
C GLY A 89 -7.82 -3.82 -3.95
N ARG A 90 -8.38 -4.49 -2.92
CA ARG A 90 -8.13 -4.16 -1.51
C ARG A 90 -7.15 -5.16 -0.92
N VAL A 91 -6.06 -4.65 -0.35
CA VAL A 91 -4.95 -5.49 0.13
C VAL A 91 -4.21 -4.82 1.28
N THR A 92 -3.69 -5.64 2.18
CA THR A 92 -2.68 -5.24 3.15
C THR A 92 -1.29 -5.65 2.65
N LEU A 93 -0.37 -4.70 2.63
CA LEU A 93 1.02 -4.85 2.21
C LEU A 93 1.91 -4.81 3.44
N TYR A 94 2.53 -5.94 3.77
CA TYR A 94 3.46 -6.03 4.88
C TYR A 94 4.88 -5.72 4.43
N PHE A 95 5.56 -4.90 5.22
CA PHE A 95 6.98 -4.63 5.04
C PHE A 95 7.82 -5.79 5.58
N PRO A 96 8.96 -6.13 4.95
CA PRO A 96 9.93 -7.05 5.54
C PRO A 96 10.50 -6.52 6.85
N ASP A 97 10.90 -7.44 7.73
CA ASP A 97 11.59 -7.11 8.98
C ASP A 97 12.83 -6.24 8.71
N ASN A 98 13.05 -5.25 9.58
CA ASN A 98 14.20 -4.36 9.55
C ASN A 98 14.36 -3.55 8.25
N VAL A 99 13.28 -3.31 7.50
CA VAL A 99 13.34 -2.40 6.34
C VAL A 99 13.52 -0.93 6.76
N PHE A 100 13.04 -0.58 7.96
CA PHE A 100 13.19 0.75 8.55
C PHE A 100 14.28 0.66 9.64
N GLN A 101 15.46 1.21 9.34
CA GLN A 101 16.63 1.24 10.22
C GLN A 101 17.01 2.68 10.55
#